data_AF-A0A090FRC3-F1
#
_entry.id   AF-A0A090FRC3-F1
#
_cell.length_a   1.000
_cell.length_b   1.000
_cell.length_c   1.000
_cell.angle_alpha   90.00
_cell.angle_beta   90.00
_cell.angle_gamma   90.00
#
_symmetry.space_group_name_H-M   'P 1'
#
loop_
_entity.id
_entity.type
_entity.pdbx_description
1 polymer ?
#
loop_
_entity_poly.entity_id
_entity_poly.type
_entity_poly.pdbx_seq_one_letter_code
_entity_poly.pdbx_strand_id
1 'polypeptide(L)' 'MNADWLATDARAGAEALSVFSRVGQPADVADVITFVASNDARWTTGQSIDATGGARI' A
#
# COMPACT_ATOMS: atom_id res chain seq x y z
N MET A 1 -12.06 -3.94 1.58
CA MET A 1 -12.01 -2.98 0.46
C MET A 1 -11.59 -3.73 -0.78
N ASN A 2 -12.30 -3.57 -1.89
CA ASN A 2 -11.94 -4.08 -3.22
C ASN A 2 -12.01 -2.91 -4.23
N ALA A 3 -11.60 -3.15 -5.48
CA ALA A 3 -11.61 -2.11 -6.52
C ALA A 3 -13.01 -1.52 -6.76
N ASP A 4 -14.06 -2.35 -6.68
CA ASP A 4 -15.45 -1.91 -6.89
C ASP A 4 -15.93 -0.94 -5.81
N TRP A 5 -15.47 -1.09 -4.56
CA TRP A 5 -15.76 -0.14 -3.48
C TRP A 5 -15.20 1.26 -3.78
N LEU A 6 -14.02 1.36 -4.38
CA LEU A 6 -13.41 2.63 -4.80
C LEU A 6 -14.12 3.29 -6.00
N ALA A 7 -15.02 2.60 -6.69
CA ALA A 7 -15.83 3.18 -7.75
C ALA A 7 -16.99 4.04 -7.21
N THR A 8 -17.18 4.07 -5.89
CA THR A 8 -18.18 4.90 -5.19
C THR A 8 -17.52 6.13 -4.53
N ASP A 9 -18.29 6.91 -3.77
CA ASP A 9 -17.81 8.09 -3.01
C ASP A 9 -16.68 7.77 -2.00
N ALA A 10 -16.45 6.49 -1.73
CA ALA A 10 -15.38 6.01 -0.86
C ALA A 10 -13.97 6.39 -1.31
N ARG A 11 -13.76 6.71 -2.58
CA ARG A 11 -12.44 7.06 -3.12
C ARG A 11 -11.85 8.31 -2.47
N ALA A 12 -12.64 9.38 -2.36
CA ALA A 12 -12.15 10.64 -1.78
C ALA A 12 -11.71 10.46 -0.33
N GLY A 13 -12.43 9.63 0.44
CA GLY A 13 -12.04 9.26 1.80
C GLY A 13 -10.73 8.49 1.84
N ALA A 14 -10.52 7.54 0.93
CA ALA A 14 -9.27 6.78 0.84
C ALA A 14 -8.08 7.67 0.43
N GLU A 15 -8.28 8.61 -0.50
CA GLU A 15 -7.25 9.56 -0.93
C GLU A 15 -6.84 10.51 0.20
N ALA A 16 -7.79 10.96 1.02
CA ALA A 16 -7.53 11.84 2.16
C ALA A 16 -6.73 11.16 3.28
N LEU A 17 -6.83 9.83 3.42
CA LEU A 17 -6.06 9.07 4.41
C LEU A 17 -4.61 8.81 3.95
N SER A 18 -4.34 8.88 2.65
CA SER A 18 -2.99 8.70 2.13
C SER A 18 -2.20 10.00 2.19
N VAL A 19 -0.95 9.93 2.65
CA VAL A 19 -0.03 11.09 2.61
C VAL A 19 0.30 11.53 1.18
N PHE A 20 0.01 10.69 0.19
CA PHE A 20 0.23 10.98 -1.23
C PHE A 20 -1.00 11.57 -1.91
N SER A 21 -2.11 11.78 -1.18
CA SER A 21 -3.37 12.32 -1.71
C SER A 21 -3.89 11.55 -2.93
N ARG A 22 -3.65 10.24 -2.98
CA ARG A 22 -4.10 9.34 -4.03
C ARG A 22 -4.35 7.94 -3.49
N VAL A 23 -5.15 7.16 -4.20
CA VAL A 23 -5.26 5.72 -3.95
C VAL A 23 -4.00 5.01 -4.42
N GLY A 24 -3.50 4.09 -3.61
CA GLY A 24 -2.41 3.18 -3.97
C GLY A 24 -2.71 2.40 -5.24
N GLN A 25 -1.71 2.24 -6.08
CA GLN A 25 -1.76 1.46 -7.31
C GLN A 25 -1.09 0.10 -7.09
N PRO A 26 -1.39 -0.92 -7.89
CA PRO A 26 -0.75 -2.23 -7.78
C PRO A 26 0.78 -2.17 -7.79
N ALA A 27 1.36 -1.23 -8.54
CA ALA A 27 2.81 -1.02 -8.61
C ALA A 27 3.42 -0.63 -7.26
N ASP A 28 2.73 0.19 -6.44
CA ASP A 28 3.24 0.63 -5.14
C ASP A 28 3.46 -0.55 -4.18
N VAL A 29 2.59 -1.57 -4.25
CA VAL A 29 2.73 -2.80 -3.47
C VAL A 29 3.75 -3.74 -4.10
N ALA A 30 3.79 -3.83 -5.43
CA ALA A 30 4.73 -4.68 -6.17
C ALA A 30 6.18 -4.30 -5.86
N ASP A 31 6.50 -3.00 -5.83
CA ASP A 31 7.86 -2.52 -5.55
C ASP A 31 8.32 -2.93 -4.14
N VAL A 32 7.43 -2.85 -3.14
CA VAL A 32 7.71 -3.33 -1.77
C VAL A 32 7.96 -4.83 -1.76
N ILE A 33 7.14 -5.62 -2.46
CA ILE A 33 7.31 -7.07 -2.56
C ILE A 33 8.63 -7.41 -3.25
N THR A 34 8.99 -6.72 -4.34
CA THR A 34 10.26 -6.92 -5.03
C THR A 34 11.45 -6.68 -4.11
N PHE A 35 11.40 -5.62 -3.29
CA PHE A 35 12.42 -5.38 -2.28
C PHE A 35 12.49 -6.53 -1.25
N VAL A 36 11.35 -6.92 -0.66
CA VAL A 36 11.29 -7.97 0.37
C VAL A 36 11.72 -9.35 -0.16
N ALA A 37 11.44 -9.64 -1.43
CA ALA A 37 11.85 -10.88 -2.08
C ALA A 37 13.32 -10.89 -2.51
N SER A 38 14.03 -9.75 -2.42
CA SER A 38 15.43 -9.65 -2.83
C SER A 38 16.41 -10.11 -1.75
N ASN A 39 17.68 -10.29 -2.14
CA ASN A 39 18.77 -10.62 -1.21
C ASN A 39 19.06 -9.50 -0.19
N ASP A 40 18.60 -8.28 -0.45
CA ASP A 40 18.81 -7.14 0.44
C ASP A 40 17.98 -7.27 1.71
N ALA A 41 16.85 -7.99 1.64
CA ALA A 41 15.97 -8.26 2.78
C ALA A 41 16.25 -9.61 3.50
N ARG A 42 17.36 -10.30 3.19
CA ARG A 42 17.64 -11.69 3.63
C ARG A 42 17.67 -11.95 5.14
N TRP A 43 17.75 -10.90 5.96
CA TRP A 43 17.75 -10.98 7.43
C TRP A 43 16.44 -10.50 8.07
N THR A 44 15.43 -10.17 7.26
CA THR A 44 14.13 -9.69 7.70
C THR A 44 13.10 -10.82 7.59
N THR A 45 12.44 -11.13 8.69
CA THR A 45 11.37 -12.14 8.74
C THR A 45 10.34 -11.80 9.81
N GLY A 46 9.13 -12.34 9.68
CA GLY A 46 8.03 -12.16 10.63
C GLY A 46 7.46 -10.73 10.72
N GLN A 47 7.80 -9.85 9.77
CA GLN A 47 7.36 -8.46 9.78
C GLN A 47 6.07 -8.27 8.99
N SER A 48 5.21 -7.37 9.48
CA SER A 48 4.10 -6.81 8.71
C SER A 48 4.51 -5.44 8.20
N ILE A 49 4.59 -5.28 6.87
CA ILE A 49 5.03 -4.04 6.23
C ILE A 49 3.80 -3.30 5.73
N ASP A 50 3.64 -2.05 6.16
CA ASP A 50 2.55 -1.19 5.70
C ASP A 50 2.88 -0.58 4.33
N ALA A 51 2.03 -0.85 3.34
CA ALA A 51 2.12 -0.30 1.99
C ALA A 51 0.87 0.52 1.63
N THR A 52 0.27 1.19 2.62
CA THR A 52 -1.00 1.92 2.44
C THR A 52 -0.81 3.39 2.08
N GLY A 53 0.43 3.84 1.91
CA GLY A 53 0.75 5.26 1.80
C GLY A 53 0.44 6.02 3.10
N GLY A 54 0.66 5.38 4.25
CA GLY A 54 0.51 5.99 5.58
C GLY A 54 -0.91 5.99 6.14
N ALA A 55 -1.90 5.38 5.46
CA ALA A 55 -3.29 5.41 5.90
C ALA A 55 -3.58 4.59 7.18
N ARG A 56 -2.64 3.74 7.62
CA ARG A 56 -2.81 2.88 8.80
C ARG A 56 -2.21 3.47 10.10
N ILE A 57 -1.52 4.60 10.04
CA ILE A 57 -0.87 5.29 11.18
C ILE A 57 -1.54 6.63 11.45
#